data_AF-A0A963VCZ6-F1
#
_entry.id   AF-A0A963VCZ6-F1
#
_cell.length_a   1.000
_cell.length_b   1.000
_cell.length_c   1.000
_cell.angle_alpha   90.00
_cell.angle_beta   90.00
_cell.angle_gamma   90.00
#
_symmetry.space_group_name_H-M   'P 1'
#
loop_
_entity.id
_entity.type
_entity.pdbx_description
1 polymer ?
#
loop_
_entity_poly.entity_id
_entity_poly.type
_entity_poly.pdbx_seq_one_letter_code
_entity_poly.pdbx_strand_id
1 'polypeptide(L)'
;YLDSATGTEATQRRNRTDLDRVLFRPSILHGEMTADLSTRLMGKDFPLPFGVAPVGMSGLIWPDAERRLARAAAAAGLPYCLSTVASRTPEDLA
;
A
#
# COMPACT_ATOMS: atom_id res chain seq x y z
N TYR A 1 1.48 8.74 -16.63
CA TYR A 1 0.26 8.66 -15.81
C TYR A 1 0.59 8.12 -14.43
N LEU A 2 1.05 6.87 -14.30
CA LEU A 2 1.33 6.27 -13.00
C LEU A 2 2.45 6.99 -12.22
N ASP A 3 3.56 7.32 -12.90
CA ASP A 3 4.76 7.86 -12.25
C ASP A 3 4.78 9.39 -12.14
N SER A 4 3.79 10.08 -12.71
CA SER A 4 3.78 11.55 -12.81
C SER A 4 3.08 12.21 -11.63
N ALA A 5 3.51 13.42 -11.26
CA ALA A 5 2.88 14.23 -10.23
C ALA A 5 2.46 15.63 -10.74
N THR A 6 1.79 16.42 -9.91
CA THR A 6 1.28 17.74 -10.31
C THR A 6 2.39 18.77 -10.51
N GLY A 7 2.28 19.58 -11.57
CA GLY A 7 3.16 20.71 -11.83
C GLY A 7 4.59 20.29 -12.14
N THR A 8 5.56 20.83 -11.41
CA THR A 8 7.00 20.51 -11.57
C THR A 8 7.44 19.27 -10.79
N GLU A 9 6.47 18.49 -10.29
CA GLU A 9 6.67 17.24 -9.53
C GLU A 9 7.49 17.43 -8.24
N ALA A 10 7.55 18.67 -7.74
CA ALA A 10 8.32 19.02 -6.55
C ALA A 10 7.86 18.23 -5.31
N THR A 11 6.54 18.03 -5.15
CA THR A 11 5.97 17.27 -4.02
C THR A 11 6.35 15.79 -4.07
N GLN A 12 6.37 15.17 -5.26
CA GLN A 12 6.77 13.77 -5.40
C GLN A 12 8.22 13.55 -4.94
N ARG A 13 9.15 14.41 -5.41
CA ARG A 13 10.55 14.39 -4.96
C ARG A 13 10.66 14.65 -3.45
N ARG A 14 9.91 15.63 -2.94
CA ARG A 14 9.89 15.95 -1.51
C ARG A 14 9.41 14.79 -0.65
N ASN A 15 8.36 14.07 -1.05
CA ASN A 15 7.86 12.90 -0.32
C ASN A 15 8.95 11.83 -0.12
N ARG A 16 9.75 11.54 -1.16
CA ARG A 16 10.87 10.61 -1.06
C ARG A 16 11.99 11.14 -0.16
N THR A 17 12.41 12.39 -0.38
CA THR A 17 13.48 13.01 0.43
C THR A 17 13.09 13.12 1.91
N ASP A 18 11.82 13.38 2.22
CA ASP A 18 11.35 13.48 3.60
C ASP A 18 11.36 12.09 4.30
N LEU A 19 11.12 10.99 3.57
CA LEU A 19 11.32 9.64 4.11
C LEU A 19 12.80 9.34 4.37
N ASP A 20 13.72 9.81 3.54
CA ASP A 20 15.17 9.60 3.72
C ASP A 20 15.71 10.32 4.98
N ARG A 21 15.01 11.36 5.45
CA ARG A 21 15.34 12.09 6.67
C ARG A 21 14.91 11.35 7.94
N VAL A 22 14.07 10.32 7.84
CA VAL A 22 13.66 9.50 8.99
C VAL A 22 14.80 8.54 9.31
N LEU A 23 15.50 8.81 10.41
CA LEU A 23 16.63 7.99 10.85
C LEU A 23 16.24 7.10 12.03
N PHE A 24 16.73 5.86 12.03
CA PHE A 24 16.62 4.97 13.18
C PHE A 24 17.64 5.33 14.25
N ARG A 25 17.22 5.26 15.52
CA ARG A 25 18.13 5.30 16.67
C ARG A 25 18.37 3.86 17.13
N PRO A 26 19.55 3.27 16.89
CA PRO A 26 19.80 1.89 17.28
C PRO A 26 19.61 1.71 18.79
N SER A 27 18.89 0.65 19.16
CA SER A 27 18.75 0.20 20.53
C SER A 27 19.37 -1.20 20.61
N ILE A 28 20.44 -1.37 21.39
CA ILE A 28 21.25 -2.60 21.41
C ILE A 28 21.06 -3.38 22.73
N LEU A 29 21.55 -4.63 22.75
CA LEU A 29 21.54 -5.52 23.92
C LEU A 29 20.15 -6.02 24.38
N HIS A 30 19.22 -6.25 23.44
CA HIS A 30 17.86 -6.76 23.73
C HIS A 30 17.76 -8.29 23.73
N GLY A 31 18.85 -9.02 23.43
CA GLY A 31 18.81 -10.47 23.24
C GLY A 31 18.19 -10.87 21.89
N GLU A 32 17.75 -12.12 21.79
CA GLU A 32 17.03 -12.62 20.61
C GLU A 32 15.61 -12.03 20.57
N MET A 33 15.24 -11.46 19.43
CA MET A 33 13.92 -10.84 19.23
C MET A 33 13.31 -11.33 17.91
N THR A 34 12.05 -11.76 17.97
CA THR A 34 11.20 -11.99 16.80
C THR A 34 10.30 -10.78 16.59
N ALA A 35 10.37 -10.14 15.42
CA ALA A 35 9.52 -9.00 15.12
C ALA A 35 8.08 -9.45 14.87
N ASP A 36 7.14 -8.97 15.68
CA ASP A 36 5.71 -9.06 15.40
C ASP A 36 5.28 -7.79 14.65
N LEU A 37 4.84 -7.98 13.40
CA LEU A 37 4.36 -6.91 12.53
C LEU A 37 2.82 -6.85 12.49
N SER A 38 2.14 -7.70 13.26
CA SER A 38 0.69 -7.71 13.31
C SER A 38 0.15 -6.38 13.84
N THR A 39 -1.01 -5.98 13.35
CA THR A 39 -1.66 -4.75 13.78
C THR A 39 -3.17 -4.89 13.73
N ARG A 40 -3.86 -4.04 14.48
CA ARG A 40 -5.32 -3.95 14.48
C ARG A 40 -5.76 -2.64 13.86
N LEU A 41 -6.56 -2.73 12.79
CA LEU A 41 -7.11 -1.58 12.09
C LEU A 41 -8.62 -1.75 11.91
N MET A 42 -9.41 -0.75 12.33
CA MET A 42 -10.88 -0.75 12.20
C MET A 42 -11.54 -2.02 12.79
N GLY A 43 -11.00 -2.54 13.91
CA GLY A 43 -11.53 -3.71 14.59
C GLY A 43 -11.17 -5.06 13.97
N LYS A 44 -10.33 -5.09 12.91
CA LYS A 44 -9.80 -6.31 12.30
C LYS A 44 -8.30 -6.42 12.55
N ASP A 45 -7.83 -7.64 12.77
CA ASP A 45 -6.41 -7.94 12.93
C ASP A 45 -5.80 -8.27 11.56
N PHE A 46 -4.62 -7.71 11.29
CA PHE A 46 -3.87 -7.84 10.05
C PHE A 46 -2.44 -8.32 10.34
N PRO A 47 -1.84 -9.16 9.49
CA PRO A 47 -0.50 -9.68 9.71
C PRO A 47 0.61 -8.64 9.47
N LEU A 48 0.31 -7.55 8.75
CA LEU A 48 1.27 -6.49 8.42
C LEU A 48 0.59 -5.11 8.50
N PRO A 49 1.35 -4.03 8.78
CA PRO A 49 0.80 -2.69 9.01
C PRO A 49 0.69 -1.86 7.73
N PHE A 50 0.31 -2.49 6.61
CA PHE A 50 0.10 -1.80 5.32
C PHE A 50 -0.95 -2.52 4.48
N GLY A 51 -1.38 -1.86 3.40
CA GLY A 51 -2.31 -2.42 2.43
C GLY A 51 -2.15 -1.80 1.05
N VAL A 52 -3.06 -2.14 0.15
CA VAL A 52 -3.07 -1.62 -1.22
C VAL A 52 -3.87 -0.32 -1.27
N ALA A 53 -3.18 0.77 -1.59
CA ALA A 53 -3.79 2.08 -1.79
C ALA A 53 -4.69 2.11 -3.04
N PRO A 54 -5.75 2.95 -3.06
CA PRO A 54 -6.62 3.05 -4.23
C PRO A 54 -5.90 3.73 -5.39
N VAL A 55 -5.80 3.03 -6.52
CA VAL A 55 -5.22 3.56 -7.78
C VAL A 55 -6.28 3.51 -8.87
N GLY A 56 -6.58 4.69 -9.43
CA GLY A 56 -7.51 4.83 -10.54
C GLY A 56 -6.98 4.24 -11.84
N MET A 57 -7.87 3.68 -12.66
CA MET A 57 -7.56 3.17 -14.00
C MET A 57 -6.36 2.21 -14.03
N SER A 58 -6.25 1.34 -13.03
CA SER A 58 -5.11 0.41 -12.94
C SER A 58 -5.10 -0.60 -14.08
N GLY A 59 -6.27 -0.90 -14.66
CA GLY A 59 -6.41 -1.66 -15.90
C GLY A 59 -5.64 -1.10 -17.10
N LEU A 60 -5.29 0.20 -17.12
CA LEU A 60 -4.45 0.81 -18.15
C LEU A 60 -2.96 0.49 -17.98
N ILE A 61 -2.53 0.14 -16.77
CA ILE A 61 -1.16 -0.23 -16.45
C ILE A 61 -0.93 -1.69 -16.86
N TRP A 62 -1.88 -2.56 -16.50
CA TRP A 62 -1.85 -3.97 -16.81
C TRP A 62 -3.29 -4.50 -16.87
N PRO A 63 -3.63 -5.42 -17.80
CA PRO A 63 -4.97 -6.01 -17.84
C PRO A 63 -5.36 -6.56 -16.46
N ASP A 64 -6.61 -6.42 -16.02
CA ASP A 64 -7.09 -6.98 -14.74
C ASP A 64 -6.27 -6.64 -13.48
N ALA A 65 -5.55 -5.52 -13.48
CA ALA A 65 -4.70 -5.13 -12.36
C ALA A 65 -5.47 -5.09 -11.02
N GLU A 66 -6.70 -4.54 -11.02
CA GLU A 66 -7.53 -4.44 -9.83
C GLU A 66 -7.84 -5.82 -9.24
N ARG A 67 -8.25 -6.79 -10.08
CA ARG A 67 -8.55 -8.16 -9.64
C ARG A 67 -7.30 -8.87 -9.13
N ARG A 68 -6.16 -8.66 -9.79
CA ARG A 68 -4.87 -9.24 -9.38
C ARG A 68 -4.43 -8.71 -8.02
N LEU A 69 -4.53 -7.40 -7.80
CA LEU A 69 -4.18 -6.76 -6.54
C LEU A 69 -5.13 -7.15 -5.40
N ALA A 70 -6.45 -7.14 -5.65
CA ALA A 70 -7.44 -7.54 -4.65
C ALA A 70 -7.26 -9.01 -4.23
N ARG A 71 -7.04 -9.92 -5.18
CA ARG A 71 -6.76 -11.34 -4.89
C ARG A 71 -5.46 -11.53 -4.10
N ALA A 72 -4.40 -10.81 -4.46
CA ALA A 72 -3.13 -10.87 -3.75
C ALA A 72 -3.27 -10.34 -2.31
N ALA A 73 -3.97 -9.22 -2.12
CA ALA A 73 -4.26 -8.66 -0.81
C ALA A 73 -5.09 -9.63 0.04
N ALA A 74 -6.16 -10.22 -0.51
CA ALA A 74 -6.98 -11.20 0.19
C ALA A 74 -6.17 -12.46 0.59
N ALA A 75 -5.34 -12.98 -0.31
CA ALA A 75 -4.48 -14.13 -0.03
C ALA A 75 -3.43 -13.84 1.06
N ALA A 76 -2.91 -12.60 1.10
CA ALA A 76 -1.99 -12.13 2.14
C ALA A 76 -2.69 -11.66 3.42
N GLY A 77 -4.03 -11.66 3.46
CA GLY A 77 -4.81 -11.13 4.58
C GLY A 77 -4.61 -9.63 4.81
N LEU A 78 -4.40 -8.84 3.75
CA LEU A 78 -4.14 -7.39 3.81
C LEU A 78 -5.33 -6.56 3.33
N PRO A 79 -5.48 -5.31 3.81
CA PRO A 79 -6.54 -4.43 3.33
C PRO A 79 -6.29 -3.99 1.88
N TYR A 80 -7.36 -3.97 1.09
CA TYR A 80 -7.40 -3.46 -0.28
C TYR A 80 -8.44 -2.33 -0.38
N CYS A 81 -8.07 -1.21 -0.99
CA CYS A 81 -8.98 -0.11 -1.26
C CYS A 81 -9.20 0.04 -2.77
N LEU A 82 -10.45 -0.12 -3.21
CA LEU A 82 -10.83 0.07 -4.60
C LEU A 82 -11.04 1.55 -4.92
N SER A 83 -10.49 2.02 -6.05
CA SER A 83 -10.75 3.37 -6.55
C SER A 83 -12.15 3.48 -7.16
N THR A 84 -12.84 4.61 -6.97
CA THR A 84 -14.12 4.90 -7.65
C THR A 84 -13.98 5.02 -9.17
N VAL A 85 -12.77 5.33 -9.65
CA VAL A 85 -12.42 5.39 -11.08
C VAL A 85 -11.61 4.16 -11.52
N ALA A 86 -11.85 3.02 -10.90
CA ALA A 86 -11.28 1.73 -11.30
C ALA A 86 -11.82 1.27 -12.67
N SER A 87 -11.06 0.42 -13.36
CA SER A 87 -11.49 -0.19 -14.63
C SER A 87 -12.41 -1.41 -14.44
N ARG A 88 -12.76 -1.74 -13.18
CA ARG A 88 -13.62 -2.84 -12.75
C ARG A 88 -14.66 -2.32 -11.78
N THR A 89 -15.84 -2.93 -11.77
CA THR A 89 -16.88 -2.56 -10.80
C THR A 89 -16.59 -3.20 -9.43
N PRO A 90 -17.12 -2.66 -8.32
CA PRO A 90 -17.03 -3.30 -7.02
C PRO A 90 -17.56 -4.75 -7.02
N GLU A 91 -18.62 -5.02 -7.79
CA GLU A 91 -19.24 -6.34 -7.90
C GLU A 91 -18.33 -7.37 -8.59
N ASP A 92 -17.46 -6.92 -9.50
CA ASP A 92 -16.47 -7.81 -10.13
C ASP A 92 -15.41 -8.31 -9.13
N LEU A 93 -15.21 -7.56 -8.03
CA LEU A 93 -14.12 -7.75 -7.06
C LEU A 93 -14.58 -8.33 -5.71
N ALA A 94 -15.89 -8.40 -5.48
CA ALA A 94 -16.52 -8.94 -4.28
C ALA A 94 -16.36 -10.48 -4.17
#